data_AF-A0A235F5S2-F1
#
_entry.id   AF-A0A235F5S2-F1
#
_cell.length_a   1.000
_cell.length_b   1.000
_cell.length_c   1.000
_cell.angle_alpha   90.00
_cell.angle_beta   90.00
_cell.angle_gamma   90.00
#
_symmetry.space_group_name_H-M   'P 1'
#
loop_
_entity.id
_entity.type
_entity.pdbx_description
1 polymer ?
#
loop_
_entity_poly.entity_id
_entity_poly.type
_entity_poly.pdbx_seq_one_letter_code
_entity_poly.pdbx_strand_id
1 'polypeptide(L)'
;MSNWPAIVRKMLAAFFSTSAISAYFFIWELADKSSGGFFGFFLIVAFYAGVGNYFYGIPVSFLSDFLTKKAGDYRFAAAGFVHIFPALLIFVWTRDLTFFAVICALVFFLADEWMKKKKDSITNQKKKIVFINAAAVIAVFSLLLFTAWKLNELQVFEEKTHQSYVIPAGYTGKVYAVHNVKRGSDPKTVDGYKVVEINDLGYGTTTYSLPAGIIEDKYYYVDNKGNKTRIDEKCISIGGTEGIQGEGYDYESSVFYVTDKNCGEDFQVSGTDYYSEEISLDEILEKEGLKTKDGDQKKQPD
;
A
#
# COMPACT_ATOMS: atom_id res chain seq x y z
N MET A 1 -19.02 8.20 -39.55
CA MET A 1 -18.07 7.17 -39.07
C MET A 1 -18.75 5.82 -39.20
N SER A 2 -17.98 4.84 -39.68
CA SER A 2 -18.36 3.54 -40.26
C SER A 2 -19.38 2.71 -39.46
N ASN A 3 -20.22 1.94 -40.18
CA ASN A 3 -21.12 0.89 -39.68
C ASN A 3 -20.32 -0.34 -39.17
N TRP A 4 -19.36 -0.14 -38.28
CA TRP A 4 -18.60 -1.24 -37.71
C TRP A 4 -19.52 -2.17 -36.89
N PRO A 5 -19.32 -3.50 -36.97
CA PRO A 5 -19.95 -4.44 -36.05
C PRO A 5 -19.67 -4.05 -34.60
N ALA A 6 -20.62 -4.32 -33.70
CA ALA A 6 -20.53 -3.92 -32.29
C ALA A 6 -19.24 -4.41 -31.62
N ILE A 7 -18.78 -5.61 -31.95
CA ILE A 7 -17.52 -6.17 -31.44
C ILE A 7 -16.31 -5.36 -31.90
N VAL A 8 -16.24 -4.98 -33.18
CA VAL A 8 -15.12 -4.21 -33.73
C VAL A 8 -15.06 -2.82 -33.10
N ARG A 9 -16.22 -2.17 -32.91
CA ARG A 9 -16.28 -0.89 -32.21
C ARG A 9 -15.72 -0.99 -30.78
N LYS A 10 -16.11 -2.01 -30.02
CA LYS A 10 -15.63 -2.18 -28.63
C LYS A 10 -14.14 -2.51 -28.57
N MET A 11 -13.62 -3.28 -29.52
CA MET A 11 -12.17 -3.50 -29.65
C MET A 11 -11.43 -2.20 -29.94
N LEU A 12 -11.96 -1.35 -30.83
CA LEU A 12 -11.37 -0.03 -31.10
C LEU A 12 -11.44 0.89 -29.88
N ALA A 13 -12.52 0.84 -29.11
CA ALA A 13 -12.63 1.58 -27.86
C ALA A 13 -11.58 1.12 -26.84
N ALA A 14 -11.38 -0.20 -26.68
CA ALA A 14 -10.35 -0.77 -25.82
C ALA A 14 -8.94 -0.37 -26.24
N PHE A 15 -8.66 -0.40 -27.55
CA PHE A 15 -7.39 0.06 -28.09
C PHE A 15 -7.17 1.55 -27.79
N PHE A 16 -8.13 2.39 -28.14
CA PHE A 16 -8.03 3.84 -27.95
C PHE A 16 -7.86 4.21 -26.48
N SER A 17 -8.65 3.62 -25.57
CA SER A 17 -8.54 3.90 -24.14
C SER A 17 -7.18 3.49 -23.58
N THR A 18 -6.69 2.31 -23.96
CA THR A 18 -5.37 1.80 -23.55
C THR A 18 -4.25 2.71 -24.05
N SER A 19 -4.29 3.07 -25.34
CA SER A 19 -3.29 3.96 -25.94
C SER A 19 -3.33 5.37 -25.36
N ALA A 20 -4.52 5.91 -25.08
CA ALA A 20 -4.66 7.25 -24.50
C ALA A 20 -4.07 7.32 -23.08
N ILE A 21 -4.35 6.31 -22.25
CA ILE A 21 -3.79 6.23 -20.89
C ILE A 21 -2.27 6.04 -20.96
N SER A 22 -1.78 5.10 -21.77
CA SER A 22 -0.34 4.88 -21.91
C SER A 22 0.39 6.12 -22.46
N ALA A 23 -0.18 6.81 -23.45
CA ALA A 23 0.41 8.03 -24.00
C ALA A 23 0.51 9.16 -22.97
N TYR A 24 -0.47 9.29 -22.06
CA TYR A 24 -0.39 10.25 -20.96
C TYR A 24 0.83 9.98 -20.07
N PHE A 25 1.04 8.73 -19.65
CA PHE A 25 2.18 8.36 -18.82
C PHE A 25 3.51 8.47 -19.57
N PHE A 26 3.54 8.16 -20.87
CA PHE A 26 4.71 8.37 -21.70
C PHE A 26 5.11 9.86 -21.77
N ILE A 27 4.14 10.76 -21.97
CA ILE A 27 4.40 12.21 -21.98
C ILE A 27 4.86 12.68 -20.60
N TRP A 28 4.27 12.15 -19.53
CA TRP A 28 4.66 12.48 -18.16
C TRP A 28 6.10 12.06 -17.87
N GLU A 29 6.51 10.84 -18.25
CA GLU A 29 7.90 10.38 -18.14
C GLU A 29 8.87 11.24 -18.96
N LEU A 30 8.47 11.71 -20.16
CA LEU A 30 9.30 12.62 -20.95
C LEU A 30 9.44 14.02 -20.31
N ALA A 31 8.41 14.47 -19.59
CA ALA A 31 8.39 15.78 -18.95
C ALA A 31 9.12 15.77 -17.61
N ASP A 32 9.19 14.62 -16.94
CA ASP A 32 9.90 14.47 -15.68
C ASP A 32 11.42 14.45 -15.89
N LYS A 33 12.04 15.60 -15.70
CA LYS A 33 13.50 15.77 -15.79
C LYS A 33 14.22 15.35 -14.50
N SER A 34 13.49 15.02 -13.45
CA SER A 34 14.02 14.71 -12.12
C SER A 34 14.25 13.22 -11.89
N SER A 35 13.66 12.35 -12.72
CA SER A 35 13.74 10.92 -12.47
C SER A 35 15.04 10.35 -13.04
N GLY A 36 15.99 9.99 -12.17
CA GLY A 36 16.92 8.89 -12.45
C GLY A 36 16.22 7.51 -12.51
N GLY A 37 14.92 7.50 -12.79
CA GLY A 37 14.01 6.37 -12.69
C GLY A 37 13.92 5.56 -13.99
N PHE A 38 13.21 4.44 -13.90
CA PHE A 38 13.00 3.50 -14.99
C PHE A 38 12.14 4.11 -16.11
N PHE A 39 12.76 4.43 -17.25
CA PHE A 39 12.06 4.76 -18.49
C PHE A 39 11.37 3.51 -19.03
N GLY A 40 10.03 3.52 -19.15
CA GLY A 40 9.26 2.35 -19.55
C GLY A 40 8.05 2.03 -18.67
N PHE A 41 7.76 2.82 -17.64
CA PHE A 41 6.57 2.62 -16.81
C PHE A 41 5.26 2.73 -17.64
N PHE A 42 5.25 3.55 -18.70
CA PHE A 42 4.14 3.65 -19.64
C PHE A 42 3.81 2.33 -20.36
N LEU A 43 4.79 1.41 -20.51
CA LEU A 43 4.58 0.06 -21.07
C LEU A 43 3.89 -0.85 -20.08
N ILE A 44 4.27 -0.75 -18.79
CA ILE A 44 3.59 -1.47 -17.71
C ILE A 44 2.13 -0.99 -17.64
N VAL A 45 1.92 0.32 -17.68
CA VAL A 45 0.58 0.93 -17.73
C VAL A 45 -0.19 0.45 -18.97
N ALA A 46 0.45 0.40 -20.15
CA ALA A 46 -0.18 -0.09 -21.37
C ALA A 46 -0.66 -1.54 -21.23
N PHE A 47 0.17 -2.40 -20.63
CA PHE A 47 -0.16 -3.81 -20.41
C PHE A 47 -1.36 -3.95 -19.47
N TYR A 48 -1.33 -3.32 -18.30
CA TYR A 48 -2.42 -3.40 -17.32
C TYR A 48 -3.72 -2.75 -17.82
N ALA A 49 -3.64 -1.57 -18.43
CA ALA A 49 -4.80 -0.93 -19.06
C ALA A 49 -5.36 -1.78 -20.20
N GLY A 50 -4.49 -2.43 -20.98
CA GLY A 50 -4.88 -3.36 -22.04
C GLY A 50 -5.65 -4.54 -21.46
N VAL A 51 -5.08 -5.26 -20.50
CA VAL A 51 -5.75 -6.38 -19.84
C VAL A 51 -7.11 -5.95 -19.27
N GLY A 52 -7.14 -4.83 -18.53
CA GLY A 52 -8.36 -4.25 -17.99
C GLY A 52 -9.43 -3.97 -19.06
N ASN A 53 -9.07 -3.24 -20.12
CA ASN A 53 -10.02 -2.81 -21.15
C ASN A 53 -10.53 -3.96 -22.02
N TYR A 54 -9.65 -4.90 -22.40
CA TYR A 54 -10.03 -6.02 -23.27
C TYR A 54 -10.79 -7.12 -22.51
N PHE A 55 -10.33 -7.51 -21.32
CA PHE A 55 -10.94 -8.63 -20.58
C PHE A 55 -12.09 -8.20 -19.67
N TYR A 56 -12.10 -6.96 -19.17
CA TYR A 56 -13.19 -6.46 -18.33
C TYR A 56 -14.02 -5.40 -19.04
N GLY A 57 -13.40 -4.42 -19.69
CA GLY A 57 -14.10 -3.32 -20.36
C GLY A 57 -15.09 -3.79 -21.44
N ILE A 58 -14.67 -4.71 -22.31
CA ILE A 58 -15.52 -5.23 -23.39
C ILE A 58 -16.74 -6.02 -22.86
N PRO A 59 -16.60 -7.01 -21.96
CA PRO A 59 -17.76 -7.70 -21.38
C PRO A 59 -18.72 -6.76 -20.66
N VAL A 60 -18.20 -5.85 -19.82
CA VAL A 60 -19.00 -4.85 -19.10
C VAL A 60 -19.73 -3.93 -20.06
N SER A 61 -19.10 -3.57 -21.18
CA SER A 61 -19.71 -2.77 -22.23
C SER A 61 -20.87 -3.48 -22.95
N PHE A 62 -20.79 -4.79 -23.16
CA PHE A 62 -21.91 -5.57 -23.69
C PHE A 62 -23.04 -5.69 -22.66
N LEU A 63 -22.70 -5.92 -21.39
CA LEU A 63 -23.66 -5.95 -20.29
C LEU A 63 -24.38 -4.59 -20.16
N SER A 64 -23.64 -3.49 -20.23
CA SER A 64 -24.15 -2.12 -20.23
C SER A 64 -25.12 -1.88 -21.39
N ASP A 65 -24.73 -2.28 -22.61
CA ASP A 65 -25.63 -2.20 -23.77
C ASP A 65 -26.91 -3.04 -23.57
N PHE A 66 -26.83 -4.19 -22.91
CA PHE A 66 -27.98 -5.05 -22.62
C PHE A 66 -28.92 -4.45 -21.57
N LEU A 67 -28.38 -4.00 -20.45
CA LEU A 67 -29.16 -3.44 -19.33
C LEU A 67 -29.80 -2.11 -19.68
N THR A 68 -29.16 -1.32 -20.54
CA THR A 68 -29.62 0.05 -20.84
C THR A 68 -30.48 0.17 -22.09
N LYS A 69 -30.80 -0.93 -22.80
CA LYS A 69 -31.58 -0.89 -24.06
C LYS A 69 -32.90 -0.13 -23.96
N LYS A 70 -33.55 -0.18 -22.79
CA LYS A 70 -34.87 0.43 -22.54
C LYS A 70 -34.79 1.76 -21.77
N ALA A 71 -33.59 2.28 -21.51
CA ALA A 71 -33.38 3.44 -20.64
C ALA A 71 -33.64 4.81 -21.30
N GLY A 72 -34.00 4.83 -22.59
CA GLY A 72 -34.37 6.06 -23.32
C GLY A 72 -33.32 7.16 -23.22
N ASP A 73 -33.74 8.35 -22.79
CA ASP A 73 -32.89 9.54 -22.69
C ASP A 73 -31.83 9.44 -21.57
N TYR A 74 -32.02 8.56 -20.59
CA TYR A 74 -31.07 8.33 -19.48
C TYR A 74 -30.07 7.20 -19.77
N ARG A 75 -30.10 6.60 -20.96
CA ARG A 75 -29.22 5.48 -21.34
C ARG A 75 -27.75 5.77 -21.09
N PHE A 76 -27.28 6.98 -21.42
CA PHE A 76 -25.88 7.36 -21.22
C PHE A 76 -25.48 7.32 -19.74
N ALA A 77 -26.29 7.90 -18.84
CA ALA A 77 -26.00 7.91 -17.42
C ALA A 77 -26.05 6.50 -16.83
N ALA A 78 -27.10 5.74 -17.17
CA ALA A 78 -27.24 4.34 -16.75
C ALA A 78 -26.04 3.48 -17.21
N ALA A 79 -25.56 3.69 -18.44
CA ALA A 79 -24.41 2.97 -18.96
C ALA A 79 -23.13 3.32 -18.19
N GLY A 80 -22.94 4.59 -17.83
CA GLY A 80 -21.84 5.03 -16.98
C GLY A 80 -21.82 4.32 -15.63
N PHE A 81 -22.97 4.22 -14.95
CA PHE A 81 -23.06 3.49 -13.68
C PHE A 81 -22.71 2.00 -13.80
N VAL A 82 -23.12 1.33 -14.89
CA VAL A 82 -22.75 -0.07 -15.13
C VAL A 82 -21.24 -0.23 -15.32
N HIS A 83 -20.55 0.75 -15.91
CA HIS A 83 -19.10 0.74 -16.05
C HIS A 83 -18.34 1.01 -14.75
N ILE A 84 -18.90 1.84 -13.86
CA ILE A 84 -18.32 2.15 -12.54
C ILE A 84 -18.37 0.93 -11.61
N PHE A 85 -19.47 0.18 -11.62
CA PHE A 85 -19.72 -0.85 -10.62
C PHE A 85 -18.59 -1.91 -10.52
N PRO A 86 -18.08 -2.50 -11.62
CA PRO A 86 -16.96 -3.43 -11.55
C PRO A 86 -15.64 -2.78 -11.08
N ALA A 87 -15.42 -1.50 -11.40
CA ALA A 87 -14.24 -0.78 -10.92
C ALA A 87 -14.28 -0.58 -9.39
N LEU A 88 -15.47 -0.42 -8.81
CA LEU A 88 -15.65 -0.36 -7.35
C LEU A 88 -15.48 -1.73 -6.69
N LEU A 89 -15.80 -2.84 -7.37
CA LEU A 89 -15.55 -4.17 -6.81
C LEU A 89 -14.05 -4.46 -6.61
N ILE A 90 -13.19 -3.87 -7.45
CA ILE A 90 -11.73 -3.97 -7.30
C ILE A 90 -11.26 -3.39 -5.96
N PHE A 91 -11.97 -2.39 -5.41
CA PHE A 91 -11.66 -1.81 -4.09
C PHE A 91 -11.62 -2.84 -2.95
N VAL A 92 -12.42 -3.90 -3.06
CA VAL A 92 -12.45 -4.97 -2.04
C VAL A 92 -11.19 -5.82 -2.09
N TRP A 93 -10.57 -5.98 -3.25
CA TRP A 93 -9.41 -6.83 -3.46
C TRP A 93 -8.09 -6.06 -3.43
N THR A 94 -8.02 -4.94 -4.16
CA THR A 94 -6.79 -4.17 -4.36
C THR A 94 -7.09 -2.67 -4.35
N ARG A 95 -6.92 -2.05 -3.18
CA ARG A 95 -7.20 -0.62 -2.97
C ARG A 95 -6.37 0.27 -3.87
N ASP A 96 -5.08 -0.04 -4.02
CA ASP A 96 -4.14 0.78 -4.80
C ASP A 96 -4.47 0.78 -6.29
N LEU A 97 -5.05 -0.32 -6.80
CA LEU A 97 -5.45 -0.43 -8.20
C LEU A 97 -6.84 0.15 -8.47
N THR A 98 -7.60 0.51 -7.44
CA THR A 98 -8.98 1.02 -7.61
C THR A 98 -8.98 2.35 -8.34
N PHE A 99 -8.07 3.26 -7.97
CA PHE A 99 -7.94 4.55 -8.64
C PHE A 99 -7.69 4.37 -10.13
N PHE A 100 -6.77 3.47 -10.47
CA PHE A 100 -6.44 3.14 -11.85
C PHE A 100 -7.61 2.47 -12.59
N ALA A 101 -8.32 1.54 -11.94
CA ALA A 101 -9.48 0.86 -12.51
C ALA A 101 -10.62 1.83 -12.85
N VAL A 102 -10.89 2.80 -11.98
CA VAL A 102 -11.92 3.84 -12.20
C VAL A 102 -11.56 4.71 -13.41
N ILE A 103 -10.29 5.09 -13.57
CA ILE A 103 -9.82 5.84 -14.75
C ILE A 103 -9.99 5.00 -16.02
N CYS A 104 -9.55 3.75 -16.01
CA CYS A 104 -9.73 2.84 -17.15
C CYS A 104 -11.21 2.71 -17.53
N ALA A 105 -12.09 2.50 -16.55
CA ALA A 105 -13.53 2.41 -16.77
C ALA A 105 -14.11 3.69 -17.38
N LEU A 106 -13.69 4.87 -16.89
CA LEU A 106 -14.14 6.16 -17.43
C LEU A 106 -13.70 6.36 -18.87
N VAL A 107 -12.41 6.22 -19.15
CA VAL A 107 -11.84 6.48 -20.47
C VAL A 107 -12.40 5.48 -21.49
N PHE A 108 -12.49 4.20 -21.11
CA PHE A 108 -13.12 3.19 -21.95
C PHE A 108 -14.60 3.50 -22.24
N PHE A 109 -15.38 3.83 -21.20
CA PHE A 109 -16.80 4.17 -21.34
C PHE A 109 -16.99 5.34 -22.30
N LEU A 110 -16.23 6.41 -22.11
CA LEU A 110 -16.30 7.59 -22.98
C LEU A 110 -15.90 7.25 -24.42
N ALA A 111 -14.87 6.41 -24.62
CA ALA A 111 -14.46 5.96 -25.95
C ALA A 111 -15.55 5.13 -26.65
N ASP A 112 -16.14 4.15 -25.97
CA ASP A 112 -17.20 3.32 -26.54
C ASP A 112 -18.46 4.15 -26.86
N GLU A 113 -18.86 5.06 -25.96
CA GLU A 113 -19.99 5.96 -26.20
C GLU A 113 -19.74 6.97 -27.32
N TRP A 114 -18.53 7.51 -27.43
CA TRP A 114 -18.14 8.38 -28.53
C TRP A 114 -18.25 7.65 -29.87
N MET A 115 -17.78 6.40 -29.93
CA MET A 115 -17.83 5.59 -31.15
C MET A 115 -19.24 5.08 -31.48
N LYS A 116 -20.17 5.01 -30.51
CA LYS A 116 -21.59 4.66 -30.74
C LYS A 116 -22.40 5.79 -31.38
N LYS A 117 -21.94 7.04 -31.32
CA LYS A 117 -22.72 8.21 -31.69
C LYS A 117 -23.07 8.19 -33.19
N LYS A 118 -24.28 7.73 -33.51
CA LYS A 118 -24.86 7.87 -34.86
C LYS A 118 -25.10 9.33 -35.19
N LYS A 119 -24.91 9.67 -36.47
CA LYS A 119 -25.11 11.01 -37.05
C LYS A 119 -26.60 11.29 -37.24
N ASP A 120 -27.40 11.12 -36.20
CA ASP A 120 -28.80 11.53 -36.23
C ASP A 120 -28.87 13.03 -35.94
N SER A 121 -29.79 13.76 -36.56
CA SER A 121 -29.97 15.20 -36.34
C SER A 121 -30.55 15.44 -34.93
N ILE A 122 -29.68 15.40 -33.93
CA ILE A 122 -30.08 15.62 -32.54
C ILE A 122 -30.60 17.05 -32.40
N THR A 123 -31.90 17.20 -32.10
CA THR A 123 -32.53 18.48 -31.72
C THR A 123 -31.79 19.13 -30.54
N ASN A 124 -31.77 20.47 -30.48
CA ASN A 124 -31.06 21.22 -29.42
C ASN A 124 -31.46 20.81 -27.99
N GLN A 125 -32.73 20.42 -27.76
CA GLN A 125 -33.21 19.95 -26.45
C GLN A 125 -32.56 18.62 -26.04
N LYS A 126 -32.47 17.64 -26.95
CA LYS A 126 -31.78 16.36 -26.71
C LYS A 126 -30.28 16.54 -26.49
N LYS A 127 -29.64 17.52 -27.16
CA LYS A 127 -28.22 17.85 -26.90
C LYS A 127 -28.00 18.34 -25.45
N LYS A 128 -28.91 19.18 -24.93
CA LYS A 128 -28.84 19.68 -23.55
C LYS A 128 -28.94 18.55 -22.53
N ILE A 129 -29.88 17.61 -22.72
CA ILE A 129 -30.06 16.45 -21.83
C ILE A 129 -28.81 15.56 -21.84
N VAL A 130 -28.25 15.26 -23.03
CA VAL A 130 -27.01 14.46 -23.14
C VAL A 130 -25.84 15.15 -22.45
N PHE A 131 -25.70 16.47 -22.58
CA PHE A 131 -24.64 17.22 -21.91
C PHE A 131 -24.78 17.19 -20.38
N ILE A 132 -26.00 17.38 -19.86
CA ILE A 132 -26.27 17.29 -18.41
C ILE A 132 -25.94 15.88 -17.90
N ASN A 133 -26.36 14.83 -18.61
CA ASN A 133 -26.06 13.46 -18.23
C ASN A 133 -24.56 13.17 -18.26
N ALA A 134 -23.82 13.70 -19.25
CA ALA A 134 -22.37 13.57 -19.31
C ALA A 134 -21.67 14.29 -18.16
N ALA A 135 -22.07 15.53 -17.85
CA ALA A 135 -21.54 16.28 -16.73
C ALA A 135 -21.82 15.58 -15.38
N ALA A 136 -23.03 15.03 -15.21
CA ALA A 136 -23.40 14.28 -14.01
C ALA A 136 -22.54 13.01 -13.84
N VAL A 137 -22.34 12.24 -14.92
CA VAL A 137 -21.46 11.07 -14.89
C VAL A 137 -20.03 11.47 -14.52
N ILE A 138 -19.47 12.48 -15.19
CA ILE A 138 -18.11 12.96 -14.89
C ILE A 138 -18.00 13.41 -13.44
N ALA A 139 -18.99 14.16 -12.92
CA ALA A 139 -19.00 14.59 -11.52
C ALA A 139 -19.01 13.41 -10.54
N VAL A 140 -19.78 12.35 -10.82
CA VAL A 140 -19.78 11.12 -10.01
C VAL A 140 -18.42 10.43 -10.06
N PHE A 141 -17.81 10.28 -11.25
CA PHE A 141 -16.46 9.71 -11.37
C PHE A 141 -15.42 10.55 -10.62
N SER A 142 -15.47 11.88 -10.73
CA SER A 142 -14.57 12.78 -9.99
C SER A 142 -14.74 12.65 -8.48
N LEU A 143 -15.98 12.56 -7.99
CA LEU A 143 -16.26 12.34 -6.58
C LEU A 143 -15.69 10.99 -6.12
N LEU A 144 -15.87 9.92 -6.91
CA LEU A 144 -15.32 8.60 -6.59
C LEU A 144 -13.79 8.62 -6.54
N LEU A 145 -13.13 9.25 -7.50
CA LEU A 145 -11.68 9.41 -7.51
C LEU A 145 -11.20 10.21 -6.29
N PHE A 146 -11.90 11.28 -5.92
CA PHE A 146 -11.59 12.06 -4.72
C PHE A 146 -11.76 11.23 -3.44
N THR A 147 -12.85 10.47 -3.32
CA THR A 147 -13.05 9.59 -2.16
C THR A 147 -12.01 8.48 -2.08
N ALA A 148 -11.66 7.86 -3.20
CA ALA A 148 -10.62 6.83 -3.25
C ALA A 148 -9.27 7.40 -2.85
N TRP A 149 -8.93 8.59 -3.33
CA TRP A 149 -7.72 9.30 -2.96
C TRP A 149 -7.70 9.64 -1.46
N LYS A 150 -8.78 10.21 -0.92
CA LYS A 150 -8.86 10.56 0.51
C LYS A 150 -8.84 9.36 1.44
N LEU A 151 -9.47 8.24 1.06
CA LEU A 151 -9.41 7.01 1.85
C LEU A 151 -8.00 6.42 1.88
N ASN A 152 -7.24 6.55 0.80
CA ASN A 152 -5.83 6.17 0.75
C ASN A 152 -4.98 7.11 1.63
N GLU A 153 -5.12 8.42 1.46
CA GLU A 153 -4.36 9.43 2.24
C GLU A 153 -4.63 9.37 3.75
N LEU A 154 -5.88 9.12 4.16
CA LEU A 154 -6.23 9.04 5.58
C LEU A 154 -5.79 7.73 6.24
N GLN A 155 -5.17 6.81 5.49
CA GLN A 155 -4.65 5.52 5.96
C GLN A 155 -5.65 4.76 6.85
N VAL A 156 -6.96 4.93 6.59
CA VAL A 156 -8.06 4.50 7.47
C VAL A 156 -8.03 3.00 7.73
N PHE A 157 -7.39 2.27 6.83
CA PHE A 157 -7.35 0.81 6.82
C PHE A 157 -5.93 0.25 6.77
N GLU A 158 -4.91 1.09 7.00
CA GLU A 158 -3.56 0.58 7.23
C GLU A 158 -3.48 0.07 8.68
N GLU A 159 -2.90 -1.11 8.85
CA GLU A 159 -2.58 -1.59 10.20
C GLU A 159 -1.53 -0.66 10.82
N LYS A 160 -1.55 -0.54 12.14
CA LYS A 160 -0.64 0.32 12.89
C LYS A 160 0.09 -0.53 13.90
N THR A 161 1.38 -0.29 14.08
CA THR A 161 2.14 -0.92 15.15
C THR A 161 1.78 -0.23 16.46
N HIS A 162 1.46 -1.01 17.49
CA HIS A 162 1.18 -0.50 18.83
C HIS A 162 2.13 -1.16 19.83
N GLN A 163 3.43 -0.93 19.65
CA GLN A 163 4.46 -1.39 20.57
C GLN A 163 4.90 -0.27 21.51
N SER A 164 5.18 -0.62 22.76
CA SER A 164 5.76 0.26 23.75
C SER A 164 7.08 -0.33 24.23
N TYR A 165 8.19 0.17 23.73
CA TYR A 165 9.52 -0.27 24.13
C TYR A 165 9.95 0.42 25.43
N VAL A 166 10.39 -0.38 26.39
CA VAL A 166 10.87 0.07 27.69
C VAL A 166 12.35 -0.27 27.78
N ILE A 167 13.19 0.75 27.73
CA ILE A 167 14.64 0.68 27.55
C ILE A 167 15.32 1.10 28.85
N PRO A 168 16.40 0.44 29.30
CA PRO A 168 17.11 0.85 30.51
C PRO A 168 17.61 2.29 30.41
N ALA A 169 17.41 3.08 31.48
CA ALA A 169 17.83 4.48 31.49
C ALA A 169 19.36 4.60 31.30
N GLY A 170 19.77 5.45 30.35
CA GLY A 170 21.18 5.63 29.99
C GLY A 170 21.68 4.68 28.89
N TYR A 171 20.84 3.76 28.43
CA TYR A 171 21.14 2.98 27.23
C TYR A 171 21.08 3.86 25.97
N THR A 172 22.11 3.74 25.15
CA THR A 172 22.27 4.45 23.88
C THR A 172 22.94 3.46 22.92
N GLY A 173 22.35 3.21 21.76
CA GLY A 173 22.84 2.18 20.85
C GLY A 173 21.75 1.51 20.02
N LYS A 174 22.10 0.36 19.42
CA LYS A 174 21.23 -0.47 18.59
C LYS A 174 20.33 -1.35 19.44
N VAL A 175 19.02 -1.25 19.26
CA VAL A 175 18.02 -2.05 19.98
C VAL A 175 17.40 -3.11 19.08
N TYR A 176 17.27 -4.32 19.62
CA TYR A 176 16.56 -5.45 19.00
C TYR A 176 15.30 -5.81 19.79
N ALA A 177 14.17 -5.96 19.11
CA ALA A 177 13.05 -6.73 19.64
C ALA A 177 12.87 -7.98 18.79
N VAL A 178 13.14 -9.14 19.38
CA VAL A 178 13.07 -10.44 18.71
C VAL A 178 11.69 -11.05 18.95
N HIS A 179 11.07 -11.54 17.89
CA HIS A 179 9.70 -12.03 17.84
C HIS A 179 9.67 -13.55 17.66
N ASN A 180 8.51 -14.16 17.91
CA ASN A 180 8.27 -15.61 17.83
C ASN A 180 9.17 -16.48 18.73
N VAL A 181 9.68 -15.94 19.83
CA VAL A 181 10.48 -16.69 20.80
C VAL A 181 9.56 -17.40 21.79
N LYS A 182 9.50 -18.73 21.77
CA LYS A 182 8.60 -19.54 22.63
C LYS A 182 8.75 -19.28 24.13
N ARG A 183 9.97 -18.94 24.59
CA ARG A 183 10.27 -18.59 25.98
C ARG A 183 10.41 -17.08 26.21
N GLY A 184 10.07 -16.27 25.22
CA GLY A 184 10.13 -14.82 25.31
C GLY A 184 9.07 -14.26 26.26
N SER A 185 9.13 -12.95 26.49
CA SER A 185 8.13 -12.25 27.28
C SER A 185 6.79 -12.18 26.53
N ASP A 186 5.71 -12.55 27.21
CA ASP A 186 4.36 -12.26 26.72
C ASP A 186 4.04 -10.80 27.09
N PRO A 187 3.91 -9.89 26.11
CA PRO A 187 3.81 -8.47 26.39
C PRO A 187 2.53 -8.14 27.16
N LYS A 188 2.67 -7.41 28.26
CA LYS A 188 1.51 -6.78 28.90
C LYS A 188 0.97 -5.71 27.96
N THR A 189 -0.34 -5.64 27.81
CA THR A 189 -0.97 -4.54 27.07
C THR A 189 -1.31 -3.41 28.04
N VAL A 190 -0.79 -2.22 27.79
CA VAL A 190 -1.05 -1.00 28.57
C VAL A 190 -1.52 0.09 27.61
N ASP A 191 -2.71 0.63 27.85
CA ASP A 191 -3.33 1.67 27.01
C ASP A 191 -3.41 1.31 25.51
N GLY A 192 -3.60 0.02 25.20
CA GLY A 192 -3.65 -0.51 23.83
C GLY A 192 -2.29 -0.83 23.22
N TYR A 193 -1.19 -0.58 23.93
CA TYR A 193 0.17 -0.87 23.47
C TYR A 193 0.72 -2.15 24.11
N LYS A 194 1.31 -3.02 23.30
CA LYS A 194 2.08 -4.19 23.75
C LYS A 194 3.44 -3.73 24.27
N VAL A 195 3.71 -3.98 25.54
CA VAL A 195 4.96 -3.55 26.18
C VAL A 195 6.06 -4.56 25.90
N VAL A 196 7.16 -4.07 25.31
CA VAL A 196 8.39 -4.85 25.06
C VAL A 196 9.47 -4.33 25.99
N GLU A 197 9.96 -5.21 26.87
CA GLU A 197 11.03 -4.89 27.81
C GLU A 197 12.38 -5.19 27.15
N ILE A 198 13.27 -4.20 27.15
CA ILE A 198 14.62 -4.28 26.61
C ILE A 198 15.59 -4.43 27.78
N ASN A 199 16.55 -5.34 27.67
CA ASN A 199 17.57 -5.57 28.69
C ASN A 199 18.77 -4.61 28.53
N ASP A 200 19.72 -4.71 29.46
CA ASP A 200 20.93 -3.86 29.49
C ASP A 200 21.87 -4.08 28.29
N LEU A 201 21.67 -5.17 27.53
CA LEU A 201 22.41 -5.47 26.30
C LEU A 201 21.71 -4.90 25.05
N GLY A 202 20.58 -4.22 25.21
CA GLY A 202 19.86 -3.61 24.10
C GLY A 202 18.92 -4.55 23.36
N TYR A 203 18.49 -5.67 23.93
CA TYR A 203 17.50 -6.52 23.28
C TYR A 203 16.36 -6.98 24.18
N GLY A 204 15.22 -7.29 23.56
CA GLY A 204 14.08 -7.94 24.20
C GLY A 204 13.58 -9.10 23.34
N THR A 205 12.95 -10.10 23.96
CA THR A 205 12.36 -11.24 23.26
C THR A 205 10.87 -11.33 23.56
N THR A 206 10.08 -11.70 22.55
CA THR A 206 8.62 -11.77 22.64
C THR A 206 8.06 -13.03 22.02
N THR A 207 6.87 -13.43 22.46
CA THR A 207 6.19 -14.67 22.03
C THR A 207 5.34 -14.51 20.77
N TYR A 208 5.03 -13.28 20.36
CA TYR A 208 4.18 -12.97 19.21
C TYR A 208 5.03 -12.61 17.98
N SER A 209 4.39 -12.65 16.81
CA SER A 209 5.01 -12.31 15.52
C SER A 209 5.28 -10.81 15.39
N LEU A 210 6.23 -10.46 14.53
CA LEU A 210 6.54 -9.08 14.19
C LEU A 210 5.25 -8.34 13.78
N PRO A 211 4.91 -7.20 14.41
CA PRO A 211 3.75 -6.41 14.02
C PRO A 211 3.97 -5.79 12.64
N ALA A 212 2.94 -5.85 11.79
CA ALA A 212 2.93 -5.18 10.49
C ALA A 212 2.16 -3.85 10.57
N GLY A 213 2.52 -2.90 9.70
CA GLY A 213 1.77 -1.66 9.52
C GLY A 213 2.60 -0.37 9.69
N ILE A 214 1.90 0.75 9.78
CA ILE A 214 2.47 2.08 10.06
C ILE A 214 3.05 2.10 11.46
N ILE A 215 4.27 2.60 11.62
CA ILE A 215 4.91 2.66 12.92
C ILE A 215 4.26 3.75 13.79
N GLU A 216 3.56 3.35 14.85
CA GLU A 216 2.99 4.24 15.89
C GLU A 216 3.54 3.90 17.29
N ASP A 217 4.75 3.34 17.33
CA ASP A 217 5.36 2.84 18.55
C ASP A 217 5.75 3.95 19.53
N LYS A 218 5.84 3.60 20.81
CA LYS A 218 6.24 4.50 21.89
C LYS A 218 7.51 3.99 22.56
N TYR A 219 8.39 4.92 22.92
CA TYR A 219 9.70 4.62 23.49
C TYR A 219 9.83 5.29 24.86
N TYR A 220 10.30 4.53 25.85
CA TYR A 220 10.48 4.98 27.22
C TYR A 220 11.81 4.51 27.79
N TYR A 221 12.50 5.38 28.51
CA TYR A 221 13.52 4.96 29.46
C TYR A 221 12.89 4.49 30.77
N VAL A 222 13.44 3.46 31.39
CA VAL A 222 13.06 3.00 32.74
C VAL A 222 14.25 3.07 33.69
N ASP A 223 14.05 3.68 34.85
CA ASP A 223 15.08 3.71 35.89
C ASP A 223 15.06 2.42 36.75
N ASN A 224 16.07 2.26 37.61
CA ASN A 224 16.18 1.13 38.53
C ASN A 224 15.03 1.02 39.55
N LYS A 225 14.17 2.05 39.66
CA LYS A 225 12.98 2.09 40.51
C LYS A 225 11.70 1.78 39.73
N GLY A 226 11.79 1.55 38.42
CA GLY A 226 10.66 1.29 37.53
C GLY A 226 9.94 2.53 37.01
N ASN A 227 10.47 3.75 37.24
CA ASN A 227 9.88 4.96 36.71
C ASN A 227 10.17 5.10 35.22
N LYS A 228 9.13 5.43 34.44
CA LYS A 228 9.22 5.58 32.99
C LYS A 228 9.34 7.06 32.59
N THR A 229 10.29 7.36 31.71
CA THR A 229 10.48 8.67 31.06
C THR A 229 10.32 8.50 29.57
N ARG A 230 9.41 9.24 28.93
CA ARG A 230 9.20 9.16 27.47
C ARG A 230 10.45 9.65 26.73
N ILE A 231 10.85 8.90 25.71
CA ILE A 231 11.91 9.28 24.78
C ILE A 231 11.26 10.06 23.62
N ASP A 232 11.88 11.18 23.25
CA ASP A 232 11.43 11.95 22.08
C ASP A 232 11.68 11.15 20.79
N GLU A 233 10.75 11.19 19.85
CA GLU A 233 10.87 10.47 18.58
C GLU A 233 12.10 10.90 17.77
N LYS A 234 12.59 12.14 17.97
CA LYS A 234 13.83 12.63 17.36
C LYS A 234 15.09 11.96 17.89
N CYS A 235 14.99 11.26 19.02
CA CYS A 235 16.06 10.48 19.61
C CYS A 235 16.02 9.00 19.17
N ILE A 236 15.11 8.65 18.27
CA ILE A 236 14.92 7.30 17.75
C ILE A 236 15.17 7.30 16.24
N SER A 237 16.03 6.41 15.78
CA SER A 237 16.19 6.12 14.35
C SER A 237 15.64 4.74 14.06
N ILE A 238 14.65 4.68 13.17
CA ILE A 238 14.06 3.42 12.74
C ILE A 238 15.04 2.77 11.78
N GLY A 239 15.50 1.57 12.10
CA GLY A 239 16.38 0.79 11.23
C GLY A 239 15.56 0.00 10.24
N GLY A 240 15.47 -1.31 10.47
CA GLY A 240 14.74 -2.23 9.60
C GLY A 240 14.32 -3.48 10.35
N THR A 241 14.04 -4.52 9.58
CA THR A 241 13.68 -5.84 10.11
C THR A 241 14.77 -6.84 9.73
N GLU A 242 15.29 -7.57 10.71
CA GLU A 242 16.25 -8.66 10.48
C GLU A 242 15.57 -10.00 10.78
N GLY A 243 15.75 -10.99 9.93
CA GLY A 243 15.14 -12.31 10.06
C GLY A 243 16.15 -13.43 9.87
N ILE A 244 15.98 -14.51 10.62
CA ILE A 244 16.80 -15.72 10.51
C ILE A 244 15.92 -16.96 10.61
N GLN A 245 16.14 -17.86 9.66
CA GLN A 245 15.38 -19.08 9.51
C GLN A 245 16.32 -20.28 9.51
N GLY A 246 15.92 -21.36 10.19
CA GLY A 246 16.65 -22.61 10.22
C GLY A 246 15.72 -23.80 10.47
N GLU A 247 16.29 -24.99 10.64
CA GLU A 247 15.49 -26.20 10.91
C GLU A 247 14.80 -26.10 12.27
N GLY A 248 13.49 -25.83 12.25
CA GLY A 248 12.65 -25.78 13.44
C GLY A 248 12.57 -24.42 14.15
N TYR A 249 13.15 -23.36 13.56
CA TYR A 249 13.02 -22.00 14.07
C TYR A 249 12.92 -20.96 12.95
N ASP A 250 12.12 -19.91 13.22
CA ASP A 250 11.90 -18.77 12.35
C ASP A 250 11.74 -17.54 13.25
N TYR A 251 12.79 -16.73 13.33
CA TYR A 251 12.84 -15.55 14.20
C TYR A 251 12.97 -14.30 13.35
N GLU A 252 12.16 -13.31 13.70
CA GLU A 252 12.17 -11.99 13.10
C GLU A 252 12.46 -10.97 14.20
N SER A 253 13.06 -9.86 13.84
CA SER A 253 13.36 -8.80 14.79
C SER A 253 13.14 -7.42 14.18
N SER A 254 12.59 -6.51 14.99
CA SER A 254 12.60 -5.08 14.68
C SER A 254 13.86 -4.44 15.23
N VAL A 255 14.52 -3.63 14.41
CA VAL A 255 15.77 -2.95 14.73
C VAL A 255 15.55 -1.44 14.72
N PHE A 256 15.95 -0.78 15.79
CA PHE A 256 15.98 0.69 15.87
C PHE A 256 17.15 1.15 16.74
N TYR A 257 17.46 2.44 16.69
CA TYR A 257 18.59 3.02 17.40
C TYR A 257 18.11 4.14 18.32
N VAL A 258 18.75 4.25 19.47
CA VAL A 258 18.39 5.22 20.52
C VAL A 258 19.61 6.07 20.85
N THR A 259 19.43 7.39 20.97
CA THR A 259 20.48 8.32 21.40
C THR A 259 20.01 9.28 22.48
N ASP A 260 20.94 9.70 23.35
CA ASP A 260 20.70 10.70 24.40
C ASP A 260 21.33 12.08 24.10
N LYS A 261 22.18 12.17 23.06
CA LYS A 261 23.00 13.37 22.78
C LYS A 261 22.71 14.04 21.44
N ASN A 262 22.43 13.24 20.41
CA ASN A 262 22.33 13.73 19.03
C ASN A 262 20.89 13.67 18.50
N CYS A 263 19.89 13.92 19.35
CA CYS A 263 18.50 13.89 18.91
C CYS A 263 18.23 14.96 17.86
N GLY A 264 17.65 14.56 16.73
CA GLY A 264 17.38 15.45 15.62
C GLY A 264 16.98 14.68 14.37
N GLU A 265 16.54 15.42 13.35
CA GLU A 265 16.11 14.84 12.06
C GLU A 265 17.25 14.06 11.40
N ASP A 266 18.49 14.57 11.50
CA ASP A 266 19.68 13.87 10.99
C ASP A 266 19.81 12.48 11.62
N PHE A 267 19.68 12.38 12.94
CA PHE A 267 19.76 11.08 13.62
C PHE A 267 18.60 10.16 13.23
N GLN A 268 17.38 10.67 13.07
CA GLN A 268 16.26 9.83 12.65
C GLN A 268 16.54 9.11 11.33
N VAL A 269 17.23 9.78 10.39
CA VAL A 269 17.53 9.27 9.05
C VAL A 269 18.82 8.43 9.01
N SER A 270 19.87 8.84 9.72
CA SER A 270 21.20 8.20 9.63
C SER A 270 21.69 7.59 10.95
N GLY A 271 20.80 7.31 11.89
CA GLY A 271 21.15 6.78 13.21
C GLY A 271 21.95 5.47 13.19
N THR A 272 21.80 4.68 12.11
CA THR A 272 22.61 3.48 11.82
C THR A 272 24.10 3.76 11.75
N ASP A 273 24.49 4.96 11.32
CA ASP A 273 25.90 5.31 11.04
C ASP A 273 26.65 5.73 12.32
N TYR A 274 25.90 6.06 13.38
CA TYR A 274 26.46 6.54 14.66
C TYR A 274 26.87 5.42 15.61
N TYR A 275 26.27 4.23 15.46
CA TYR A 275 26.45 3.11 16.38
C TYR A 275 26.77 1.84 15.59
N SER A 276 28.03 1.41 15.63
CA SER A 276 28.46 0.11 15.10
C SER A 276 28.10 -1.04 16.03
N GLU A 277 27.94 -2.24 15.45
CA GLU A 277 27.48 -3.51 16.06
C GLU A 277 27.92 -3.76 17.51
N GLU A 278 27.02 -3.52 18.47
CA GLU A 278 27.24 -3.90 19.88
C GLU A 278 26.78 -5.33 20.20
N ILE A 279 25.86 -5.89 19.40
CA ILE A 279 25.48 -7.31 19.38
C ILE A 279 24.74 -7.64 18.07
N SER A 280 24.99 -8.80 17.46
CA SER A 280 24.24 -9.25 16.27
C SER A 280 23.03 -10.10 16.66
N LEU A 281 22.05 -10.23 15.76
CA LEU A 281 20.90 -11.13 15.97
C LEU A 281 21.36 -12.57 16.23
N ASP A 282 22.37 -13.05 15.52
CA ASP A 282 22.97 -14.37 15.74
C ASP A 282 23.50 -14.54 17.17
N GLU A 283 24.23 -13.55 17.69
CA GLU A 283 24.76 -13.59 19.05
C GLU A 283 23.64 -13.55 20.11
N ILE A 284 22.56 -12.80 19.86
CA ILE A 284 21.37 -12.81 20.72
C ILE A 284 20.78 -14.22 20.79
N LEU A 285 20.57 -14.86 19.63
CA LEU A 285 19.99 -16.20 19.58
C LEU A 285 20.88 -17.26 20.22
N GLU A 286 22.20 -17.13 20.11
CA GLU A 286 23.13 -18.01 20.83
C GLU A 286 23.07 -17.81 22.35
N LYS A 287 23.00 -16.56 22.83
CA LYS A 287 22.91 -16.24 24.26
C LYS A 287 21.61 -16.76 24.89
N GLU A 288 20.51 -16.67 24.15
CA GLU A 288 19.20 -17.18 24.57
C GLU A 288 19.08 -18.72 24.41
N GLY A 289 20.11 -19.39 23.87
CA GLY A 289 20.11 -20.83 23.61
C GLY A 289 19.09 -21.25 22.55
N LEU A 290 18.72 -20.33 21.66
CA LEU A 290 17.77 -20.51 20.56
C LEU A 290 18.45 -21.00 19.28
N LYS A 291 19.76 -20.76 19.16
CA LYS A 291 20.64 -21.26 18.11
C LYS A 291 21.90 -21.85 18.75
N THR A 292 22.35 -23.00 18.27
CA THR A 292 23.64 -23.57 18.67
C THR A 292 24.75 -22.92 17.87
N LYS A 293 25.88 -22.58 18.51
CA LYS A 293 27.10 -22.14 17.82
C LYS A 293 27.41 -23.09 16.68
N ASP A 294 27.65 -22.54 15.48
CA ASP A 294 28.09 -23.32 14.33
C ASP A 294 29.36 -24.10 14.72
N GLY A 295 29.19 -25.40 14.97
CA GLY A 295 30.27 -26.30 15.36
C GLY A 295 29.99 -27.28 16.51
N ASP A 296 28.94 -27.11 17.31
CA ASP A 296 28.67 -28.02 18.44
C ASP A 296 27.34 -28.80 18.25
N GLN A 297 27.41 -29.92 17.54
CA GLN A 297 26.39 -30.96 17.60
C GLN A 297 26.40 -31.58 19.01
N LYS A 298 25.65 -31.02 19.95
CA LYS A 298 25.24 -31.78 21.14
C LYS A 298 23.91 -32.45 20.87
N LYS A 299 23.98 -33.78 20.74
CA LYS A 299 22.85 -34.70 20.82
C LYS A 299 21.96 -34.32 22.01
N GLN A 300 20.69 -34.08 21.71
CA GLN A 300 19.59 -34.03 22.66
C GLN A 300 19.52 -35.39 23.39
N PRO A 301 19.53 -35.45 24.73
CA PRO A 301 19.16 -36.66 25.44
C PRO A 301 17.64 -36.78 25.46
N ASP A 302 17.19 -38.02 25.34
CA ASP A 302 15.80 -38.48 25.21
C ASP A 302 14.83 -37.96 26.30
#